data_AF-A0A7W0V5P9-F1
#
_entry.id   AF-A0A7W0V5P9-F1
#
_cell.length_a   1.000
_cell.length_b   1.000
_cell.length_c   1.000
_cell.angle_alpha   90.00
_cell.angle_beta   90.00
_cell.angle_gamma   90.00
#
_symmetry.space_group_name_H-M   'P 1'
#
loop_
_entity.id
_entity.type
_entity.pdbx_description
1 polymer ?
#
loop_
_entity_poly.entity_id
_entity_poly.type
_entity_poly.pdbx_seq_one_letter_code
_entity_poly.pdbx_strand_id
1 'polypeptide(L)'
;MQQFHERLLAEVSAERRRLSRRGMLSGSLKLAGGAAVALSLSSVPSIRNLVSAQEFASDLDVLNYALTLEHLEFAFYRDGIGLFDFGTDGFDQSINDNLVAIRDHEGAHVATLTDVITQLGGVPVAEAAYNFTDAYASVDGFLTTAAALENTGVSAYDGAAQFITDPGLLAAAGSIVAVEARHASY
;
A
#
# COMPACT_ATOMS: atom_id res chain seq x y z
N MET A 1 -4.66 24.52 22.23
CA MET A 1 -4.19 23.58 21.17
C MET A 1 -4.63 22.15 21.47
N GLN A 2 -5.90 21.93 21.87
CA GLN A 2 -6.43 20.61 22.25
C GLN A 2 -7.65 20.20 21.41
N GLN A 3 -8.16 21.10 20.55
CA GLN A 3 -9.41 20.91 19.82
C GLN A 3 -9.26 20.30 18.41
N PHE A 4 -8.07 20.28 17.83
CA PHE A 4 -7.86 19.71 16.47
C PHE A 4 -7.68 18.19 16.53
N HIS A 5 -6.87 17.72 17.48
CA HIS A 5 -6.63 16.29 17.72
C HIS A 5 -7.92 15.53 18.06
N GLU A 6 -8.77 16.09 18.93
CA GLU A 6 -10.05 15.46 19.27
C GLU A 6 -11.05 15.46 18.11
N ARG A 7 -11.02 16.49 17.25
CA ARG A 7 -11.84 16.53 16.02
C ARG A 7 -11.37 15.50 15.01
N LEU A 8 -10.06 15.35 14.81
CA LEU A 8 -9.47 14.35 13.93
C LEU A 8 -9.80 12.93 14.41
N LEU A 9 -9.65 12.66 15.72
CA LEU A 9 -10.01 11.38 16.31
C LEU A 9 -11.52 11.10 16.21
N ALA A 10 -12.36 12.14 16.36
CA ALA A 10 -13.79 12.01 16.16
C ALA A 10 -14.15 11.67 14.71
N GLU A 11 -13.52 12.33 13.73
CA GLU A 11 -13.69 12.09 12.29
C GLU A 11 -13.28 10.66 11.91
N VAL A 12 -12.07 10.24 12.33
CA VAL A 12 -11.55 8.88 12.11
C VAL A 12 -12.45 7.82 12.78
N SER A 13 -12.97 8.09 13.98
CA SER A 13 -13.89 7.18 14.67
C SER A 13 -15.29 7.13 14.03
N ALA A 14 -15.71 8.22 13.39
CA ALA A 14 -16.98 8.31 12.68
C ALA A 14 -16.91 7.56 11.35
N GLU A 15 -15.78 7.64 10.65
CA GLU A 15 -15.53 6.91 9.41
C GLU A 15 -15.38 5.41 9.65
N ARG A 16 -14.64 5.00 10.69
CA ARG A 16 -14.61 3.59 11.14
C ARG A 16 -16.00 3.06 11.50
N ARG A 17 -16.86 3.88 12.12
CA ARG A 17 -18.26 3.50 12.42
C ARG A 17 -19.15 3.45 11.17
N ARG A 18 -18.92 4.29 10.16
CA ARG A 18 -19.63 4.26 8.87
C ARG A 18 -19.26 3.02 8.06
N LEU A 19 -17.97 2.65 8.05
CA LEU A 19 -17.48 1.42 7.42
C LEU A 19 -17.99 0.16 8.15
N SER A 20 -17.99 0.16 9.49
CA SER A 20 -18.53 -0.94 10.31
C SER A 20 -20.05 -1.12 10.14
N ARG A 21 -20.82 -0.03 10.06
CA ARG A 21 -22.29 -0.10 9.89
C ARG A 21 -22.73 -0.50 8.48
N ARG A 22 -21.86 -0.37 7.47
CA ARG A 22 -22.08 -0.89 6.11
C ARG A 22 -21.72 -2.38 5.99
N GLY A 23 -21.02 -2.95 6.97
CA GLY A 23 -20.65 -4.37 7.03
C GLY A 23 -21.64 -5.28 7.76
N MET A 24 -22.83 -4.81 8.15
CA MET A 24 -23.83 -5.60 8.88
C MET A 24 -25.12 -5.81 8.08
N LEU A 25 -25.05 -6.41 6.89
CA LEU A 25 -26.20 -7.13 6.32
C LEU A 25 -25.71 -8.39 5.57
N SER A 26 -26.06 -9.53 6.17
CA SER A 26 -26.11 -10.90 5.67
C SER A 26 -24.84 -11.56 5.12
N GLY A 27 -24.44 -12.62 5.83
CA GLY A 27 -23.83 -13.78 5.20
C GLY A 27 -22.37 -13.95 5.62
N SER A 28 -22.14 -15.00 6.40
CA SER A 28 -20.86 -15.66 6.63
C SER A 28 -19.96 -15.64 5.39
N LEU A 29 -19.12 -14.62 5.25
CA LEU A 29 -18.07 -14.59 4.27
C LEU A 29 -16.79 -14.34 5.03
N LYS A 30 -15.98 -15.39 5.16
CA LYS A 30 -14.56 -15.25 5.48
C LYS A 30 -13.96 -14.41 4.36
N LEU A 31 -13.94 -13.10 4.54
CA LEU A 31 -13.28 -12.18 3.62
C LEU A 31 -11.79 -12.46 3.78
N ALA A 32 -11.26 -13.30 2.90
CA ALA A 32 -9.83 -13.43 2.68
C ALA A 32 -9.25 -12.03 2.47
N GLY A 33 -8.11 -11.72 3.10
CA GLY A 33 -7.58 -10.38 3.27
C GLY A 33 -7.44 -9.52 2.00
N GLY A 34 -7.49 -10.11 0.80
CA GLY A 34 -7.51 -9.38 -0.47
C GLY A 34 -8.83 -8.65 -0.81
N ALA A 35 -9.99 -9.11 -0.33
CA ALA A 35 -11.28 -8.58 -0.78
C ALA A 35 -11.56 -7.12 -0.35
N ALA A 36 -10.93 -6.63 0.73
CA ALA A 36 -11.11 -5.26 1.21
C ALA A 36 -10.37 -4.23 0.33
N VAL A 37 -9.20 -4.59 -0.19
CA VAL A 37 -8.36 -3.73 -1.04
C VAL A 37 -9.03 -3.47 -2.40
N ALA A 38 -9.71 -4.48 -2.96
CA ALA A 38 -10.46 -4.33 -4.21
C ALA A 38 -11.60 -3.29 -4.14
N LEU A 39 -12.09 -2.94 -2.94
CA LEU A 39 -13.21 -1.99 -2.75
C LEU A 39 -12.76 -0.53 -2.58
N SER A 40 -11.55 -0.26 -2.05
CA SER A 40 -11.02 1.11 -1.88
C SER A 40 -10.48 1.71 -3.19
N LEU A 41 -10.08 0.88 -4.16
CA LEU A 41 -9.48 1.28 -5.44
C LEU A 41 -10.48 1.46 -6.59
N SER A 42 -11.77 1.60 -6.28
CA SER A 42 -12.84 1.63 -7.28
C SER A 42 -12.80 2.80 -8.28
N SER A 43 -11.98 3.82 -8.03
CA SER A 43 -11.77 5.00 -8.88
C SER A 43 -10.66 4.86 -9.94
N VAL A 44 -9.78 3.86 -9.88
CA VAL A 44 -8.71 3.65 -10.89
C VAL A 44 -8.96 2.34 -11.66
N PRO A 45 -9.39 2.39 -12.94
CA PRO A 45 -9.75 1.21 -13.72
C PRO A 45 -8.65 0.14 -13.81
N SER A 46 -7.38 0.55 -13.81
CA SER A 46 -6.21 -0.32 -14.01
C SER A 46 -5.87 -1.24 -12.83
N ILE A 47 -6.35 -0.94 -11.61
CA ILE A 47 -5.97 -1.67 -10.39
C ILE A 47 -7.03 -2.74 -10.01
N ARG A 48 -8.20 -2.71 -10.65
CA ARG A 48 -9.35 -3.60 -10.35
C ARG A 48 -9.07 -5.10 -10.47
N ASN A 49 -8.05 -5.50 -11.24
CA ASN A 49 -7.74 -6.90 -11.52
C ASN A 49 -6.61 -7.48 -10.66
N LEU A 50 -5.96 -6.68 -9.80
CA LEU A 50 -4.73 -7.12 -9.11
C LEU A 50 -5.00 -7.90 -7.81
N VAL A 51 -6.21 -7.77 -7.24
CA VAL A 51 -6.50 -8.36 -5.93
C VAL A 51 -7.62 -9.39 -6.04
N SER A 52 -7.27 -10.55 -6.59
CA SER A 52 -8.04 -11.76 -6.34
C SER A 52 -7.98 -12.08 -4.84
N ALA A 53 -9.02 -12.73 -4.31
CA ALA A 53 -9.05 -13.18 -2.92
C ALA A 53 -7.98 -14.27 -2.69
N GLN A 54 -6.75 -13.87 -2.36
CA GLN A 54 -5.69 -14.80 -2.00
C GLN A 54 -6.04 -15.42 -0.64
N GLU A 55 -6.15 -16.75 -0.57
CA GLU A 55 -6.14 -17.44 0.72
C GLU A 55 -4.71 -17.42 1.26
N PHE A 56 -4.49 -16.76 2.38
CA PHE A 56 -3.21 -16.79 3.10
C PHE A 56 -3.16 -18.06 3.95
N ALA A 57 -2.55 -19.12 3.40
CA ALA A 57 -2.38 -20.40 4.08
C ALA A 57 -1.05 -20.50 4.83
N SER A 58 -0.10 -19.60 4.53
CA SER A 58 1.24 -19.55 5.12
C SER A 58 1.79 -18.12 5.17
N ASP A 59 2.79 -17.91 6.02
CA ASP A 59 3.55 -16.65 6.07
C ASP A 59 4.17 -16.31 4.71
N LEU A 60 4.58 -17.33 3.93
CA LEU A 60 5.09 -17.15 2.57
C LEU A 60 4.05 -16.57 1.60
N ASP A 61 2.77 -16.89 1.78
CA ASP A 61 1.70 -16.32 0.96
C ASP A 61 1.51 -14.83 1.29
N VAL A 62 1.60 -14.47 2.57
CA VAL A 62 1.53 -13.08 3.02
C VAL A 62 2.73 -12.29 2.51
N LEU A 63 3.93 -12.84 2.60
CA LEU A 63 5.15 -12.19 2.11
C LEU A 63 5.15 -12.00 0.59
N ASN A 64 4.67 -12.98 -0.18
CA ASN A 64 4.55 -12.83 -1.64
C ASN A 64 3.45 -11.85 -2.04
N TYR A 65 2.37 -11.77 -1.26
CA TYR A 65 1.35 -10.75 -1.46
C TYR A 65 1.90 -9.34 -1.20
N ALA A 66 2.62 -9.16 -0.10
CA ALA A 66 3.38 -7.94 0.19
C ALA A 66 4.34 -7.59 -0.97
N LEU A 67 5.17 -8.54 -1.40
CA LEU A 67 6.13 -8.32 -2.50
C LEU A 67 5.45 -7.92 -3.82
N THR A 68 4.23 -8.41 -4.07
CA THR A 68 3.45 -7.99 -5.25
C THR A 68 3.10 -6.50 -5.21
N LEU A 69 2.78 -5.97 -4.03
CA LEU A 69 2.45 -4.55 -3.83
C LEU A 69 3.71 -3.69 -3.95
N GLU A 70 4.80 -4.09 -3.29
CA GLU A 70 6.08 -3.38 -3.38
C GLU A 70 6.60 -3.31 -4.82
N HIS A 71 6.42 -4.38 -5.61
CA HIS A 71 6.76 -4.35 -7.04
C HIS A 71 5.93 -3.34 -7.83
N LEU A 72 4.64 -3.21 -7.51
CA LEU A 72 3.74 -2.26 -8.16
C LEU A 72 4.14 -0.81 -7.83
N GLU A 73 4.35 -0.51 -6.55
CA GLU A 73 4.76 0.81 -6.05
C GLU A 73 6.14 1.20 -6.56
N PHE A 74 7.13 0.31 -6.43
CA PHE A 74 8.47 0.54 -6.95
C PHE A 74 8.45 0.81 -8.45
N ALA A 75 7.75 0.00 -9.25
CA ALA A 75 7.65 0.22 -10.69
C ALA A 75 6.98 1.56 -11.03
N PHE A 76 5.91 1.93 -10.30
CA PHE A 76 5.21 3.19 -10.50
C PHE A 76 6.14 4.40 -10.29
N TYR A 77 6.93 4.42 -9.22
CA TYR A 77 7.85 5.53 -8.97
C TYR A 77 9.09 5.48 -9.85
N ARG A 78 9.67 4.29 -10.06
CA ARG A 78 10.85 4.09 -10.92
C ARG A 78 10.61 4.63 -12.32
N ASP A 79 9.44 4.36 -12.88
CA ASP A 79 9.12 4.68 -14.28
C ASP A 79 8.49 6.06 -14.44
N GLY A 80 7.91 6.63 -13.37
CA GLY A 80 7.19 7.90 -13.41
C GLY A 80 7.95 9.12 -12.87
N ILE A 81 8.98 8.93 -12.03
CA ILE A 81 9.79 10.04 -11.53
C ILE A 81 10.57 10.69 -12.69
N GLY A 82 10.53 12.02 -12.73
CA GLY A 82 11.18 12.82 -13.78
C GLY A 82 10.31 13.10 -15.00
N LEU A 83 9.09 12.53 -15.08
CA LEU A 83 8.10 12.93 -16.09
C LEU A 83 7.53 14.33 -15.84
N PHE A 84 7.59 14.78 -14.59
CA PHE A 84 7.08 16.07 -14.16
C PHE A 84 8.07 16.74 -13.20
N ASP A 85 7.93 18.05 -13.06
CA ASP A 85 8.46 18.81 -11.93
C ASP A 85 7.33 19.10 -10.96
N PHE A 86 7.43 18.56 -9.74
CA PHE A 86 6.42 18.72 -8.70
C PHE A 86 6.63 19.97 -7.84
N GLY A 87 7.77 20.66 -7.97
CA GLY A 87 8.09 21.85 -7.19
C GLY A 87 8.34 21.55 -5.71
N THR A 88 7.96 22.49 -4.85
CA THR A 88 8.13 22.40 -3.40
C THR A 88 6.79 22.43 -2.66
N ASP A 89 6.77 21.85 -1.47
CA ASP A 89 5.60 21.87 -0.59
C ASP A 89 5.45 23.22 0.14
N GLY A 90 4.48 23.32 1.06
CA GLY A 90 4.23 24.52 1.88
C GLY A 90 5.33 24.85 2.90
N PHE A 91 6.38 24.03 2.98
CA PHE A 91 7.53 24.17 3.87
C PHE A 91 8.85 24.30 3.10
N ASP A 92 8.79 24.66 1.80
CA ASP A 92 9.93 24.77 0.88
C ASP A 92 10.74 23.46 0.72
N GLN A 93 10.15 22.30 0.99
CA GLN A 93 10.78 20.99 0.74
C GLN A 93 10.52 20.53 -0.69
N SER A 94 11.53 19.96 -1.34
CA SER A 94 11.42 19.42 -2.71
C SER A 94 10.48 18.21 -2.73
N ILE A 95 9.35 18.33 -3.42
CA ILE A 95 8.42 17.21 -3.62
C ILE A 95 9.08 16.15 -4.51
N ASN A 96 9.89 16.58 -5.49
CA ASN A 96 10.66 15.66 -6.32
C ASN A 96 11.61 14.78 -5.47
N ASP A 97 12.29 15.36 -4.49
CA ASP A 97 13.24 14.63 -3.64
C ASP A 97 12.49 13.65 -2.72
N ASN A 98 11.32 14.04 -2.21
CA ASN A 98 10.46 13.14 -1.43
C ASN A 98 10.00 11.94 -2.27
N LEU A 99 9.55 12.15 -3.52
CA LEU A 99 9.16 11.07 -4.41
C LEU A 99 10.34 10.14 -4.75
N VAL A 100 11.54 10.69 -4.92
CA VAL A 100 12.78 9.91 -5.08
C VAL A 100 13.06 9.05 -3.84
N ALA A 101 12.90 9.61 -2.64
CA ALA A 101 13.08 8.86 -1.41
C ALA A 101 12.06 7.71 -1.28
N ILE A 102 10.79 7.95 -1.62
CA ILE A 102 9.74 6.92 -1.64
C ILE A 102 10.14 5.77 -2.58
N ARG A 103 10.51 6.07 -3.83
CA ARG A 103 11.02 5.06 -4.78
C ARG A 103 12.14 4.21 -4.18
N ASP A 104 13.09 4.84 -3.50
CA ASP A 104 14.25 4.15 -2.94
C ASP A 104 13.87 3.25 -1.77
N HIS A 105 12.87 3.65 -0.98
CA HIS A 105 12.28 2.79 0.05
C HIS A 105 11.57 1.58 -0.58
N GLU A 106 10.74 1.76 -1.62
CA GLU A 106 10.06 0.62 -2.26
C GLU A 106 11.05 -0.37 -2.88
N GLY A 107 12.14 0.14 -3.47
CA GLY A 107 13.22 -0.71 -3.96
C GLY A 107 13.89 -1.53 -2.83
N ALA A 108 14.05 -0.93 -1.66
CA ALA A 108 14.58 -1.62 -0.48
C ALA A 108 13.59 -2.64 0.09
N HIS A 109 12.29 -2.36 0.07
CA HIS A 109 11.24 -3.30 0.48
C HIS A 109 11.19 -4.52 -0.44
N VAL A 110 11.19 -4.31 -1.77
CA VAL A 110 11.29 -5.39 -2.77
C VAL A 110 12.49 -6.29 -2.49
N ALA A 111 13.67 -5.71 -2.31
CA ALA A 111 14.89 -6.47 -2.04
C ALA A 111 14.78 -7.27 -0.73
N THR A 112 14.30 -6.63 0.33
CA THR A 112 14.15 -7.26 1.66
C THR A 112 13.18 -8.44 1.62
N LEU A 113 12.00 -8.27 1.03
CA LEU A 113 11.00 -9.33 0.93
C LEU A 113 11.49 -10.48 0.04
N THR A 114 12.15 -10.18 -1.07
CA THR A 114 12.76 -11.19 -1.95
C THR A 114 13.76 -12.05 -1.20
N ASP A 115 14.65 -11.42 -0.42
CA ASP A 115 15.65 -12.11 0.38
C ASP A 115 15.03 -12.96 1.48
N VAL A 116 14.04 -12.43 2.21
CA VAL A 116 13.35 -13.16 3.29
C VAL A 116 12.58 -14.35 2.75
N ILE A 117 11.81 -14.19 1.67
CA ILE A 117 11.07 -15.29 1.02
C ILE A 117 12.04 -16.40 0.60
N THR A 118 13.17 -16.04 -0.01
CA THR A 118 14.19 -16.99 -0.44
C THR A 118 14.82 -17.73 0.76
N GLN A 119 15.15 -17.01 1.84
CA GLN A 119 15.73 -17.61 3.06
C GLN A 119 14.77 -18.60 3.75
N LEU A 120 13.47 -18.34 3.67
CA LEU A 120 12.42 -19.24 4.17
C LEU A 120 12.15 -20.43 3.23
N GLY A 121 12.87 -20.53 2.11
CA GLY A 121 12.72 -21.60 1.11
C GLY A 121 11.52 -21.40 0.17
N GLY A 122 10.91 -20.22 0.17
CA GLY A 122 9.88 -19.83 -0.77
C GLY A 122 10.45 -19.37 -2.12
N VAL A 123 9.56 -19.18 -3.10
CA VAL A 123 9.88 -18.58 -4.39
C VAL A 123 9.31 -17.16 -4.41
N PRO A 124 10.16 -16.12 -4.49
CA PRO A 124 9.68 -14.75 -4.62
C PRO A 124 8.88 -14.57 -5.91
N VAL A 125 7.72 -13.91 -5.81
CA VAL A 125 6.94 -13.48 -6.97
C VAL A 125 7.77 -12.51 -7.80
N ALA A 126 7.67 -12.62 -9.12
CA ALA A 126 8.35 -11.71 -10.04
C ALA A 126 7.53 -10.43 -10.25
N GLU A 127 8.20 -9.31 -10.54
CA GLU A 127 7.56 -8.08 -10.99
C GLU A 127 6.64 -8.35 -12.20
N ALA A 128 5.43 -7.79 -12.17
CA ALA A 128 4.48 -7.90 -13.26
C ALA A 128 4.69 -6.80 -14.31
N ALA A 129 3.97 -6.89 -15.43
CA ALA A 129 3.87 -5.78 -16.37
C ALA A 129 2.71 -4.85 -15.95
N TYR A 130 3.00 -3.56 -15.81
CA TYR A 130 2.03 -2.55 -15.40
C TYR A 130 1.74 -1.56 -16.53
N ASN A 131 0.54 -0.98 -16.53
CA ASN A 131 0.17 0.10 -17.44
C ASN A 131 -0.26 1.33 -16.64
N PHE A 132 0.64 2.31 -16.57
CA PHE A 132 0.45 3.57 -15.87
C PHE A 132 0.15 4.75 -16.81
N THR A 133 -0.20 4.50 -18.07
CA THR A 133 -0.41 5.55 -19.08
C THR A 133 -1.35 6.66 -18.58
N ASP A 134 -2.47 6.28 -17.96
CA ASP A 134 -3.44 7.25 -17.44
C ASP A 134 -2.91 8.00 -16.20
N ALA A 135 -2.17 7.31 -15.33
CA ALA A 135 -1.57 7.92 -14.15
C ALA A 135 -0.47 8.92 -14.52
N TYR A 136 0.24 8.68 -15.62
CA TYR A 136 1.30 9.55 -16.13
C TYR A 136 0.79 10.61 -17.12
N ALA A 137 -0.51 10.79 -17.26
CA ALA A 137 -1.07 11.78 -18.17
C ALA A 137 -0.97 13.22 -17.63
N SER A 138 -0.86 13.40 -16.32
CA SER A 138 -0.73 14.72 -15.67
C SER A 138 -0.12 14.59 -14.27
N VAL A 139 0.36 15.72 -13.72
CA VAL A 139 0.82 15.82 -12.33
C VAL A 139 -0.27 15.36 -11.35
N ASP A 140 -1.51 15.79 -11.57
CA ASP A 140 -2.66 15.42 -10.73
C ASP A 140 -2.97 13.92 -10.80
N GLY A 141 -2.90 13.34 -12.01
CA GLY A 141 -3.05 11.89 -12.21
C GLY A 141 -1.97 11.09 -11.51
N PHE A 142 -0.73 11.59 -11.54
CA PHE A 142 0.41 10.95 -10.88
C PHE A 142 0.21 10.97 -9.36
N LEU A 143 0.00 12.15 -8.77
CA LEU A 143 -0.13 12.31 -7.32
C LEU A 143 -1.37 11.61 -6.76
N THR A 144 -2.49 11.60 -7.50
CA THR A 144 -3.68 10.85 -7.10
C THR A 144 -3.44 9.34 -7.10
N THR A 145 -2.68 8.84 -8.09
CA THR A 145 -2.33 7.42 -8.15
C THR A 145 -1.33 7.04 -7.06
N ALA A 146 -0.30 7.86 -6.85
CA ALA A 146 0.66 7.72 -5.75
C ALA A 146 -0.07 7.57 -4.41
N ALA A 147 -0.92 8.54 -4.05
CA ALA A 147 -1.69 8.52 -2.81
C ALA A 147 -2.60 7.28 -2.69
N ALA A 148 -3.16 6.78 -3.80
CA ALA A 148 -3.97 5.57 -3.79
C ALA A 148 -3.16 4.29 -3.56
N LEU A 149 -1.94 4.22 -4.09
CA LEU A 149 -1.01 3.12 -3.87
C LEU A 149 -0.59 3.08 -2.39
N GLU A 150 -0.03 4.17 -1.85
CA GLU A 150 0.46 4.21 -0.46
C GLU A 150 -0.61 3.81 0.57
N ASN A 151 -1.83 4.35 0.43
CA ASN A 151 -2.93 4.02 1.34
C ASN A 151 -3.40 2.56 1.20
N THR A 152 -3.27 2.02 -0.02
CA THR A 152 -3.59 0.63 -0.30
C THR A 152 -2.55 -0.30 0.29
N GLY A 153 -1.25 0.00 0.15
CA GLY A 153 -0.16 -0.71 0.80
C GLY A 153 -0.42 -0.88 2.30
N VAL A 154 -0.63 0.23 3.03
CA VAL A 154 -0.93 0.21 4.47
C VAL A 154 -2.13 -0.69 4.80
N SER A 155 -3.26 -0.52 4.10
CA SER A 155 -4.48 -1.28 4.36
C SER A 155 -4.32 -2.77 4.06
N ALA A 156 -3.55 -3.09 3.02
CA ALA A 156 -3.27 -4.45 2.60
C ALA A 156 -2.38 -5.18 3.61
N TYR A 157 -1.30 -4.55 4.07
CA TYR A 157 -0.45 -5.10 5.11
C TYR A 157 -1.19 -5.26 6.43
N ASP A 158 -1.95 -4.25 6.88
CA ASP A 158 -2.74 -4.33 8.12
C ASP A 158 -3.75 -5.48 8.07
N GLY A 159 -4.42 -5.67 6.92
CA GLY A 159 -5.35 -6.77 6.70
C GLY A 159 -4.67 -8.14 6.67
N ALA A 160 -3.44 -8.21 6.16
CA ALA A 160 -2.67 -9.44 6.03
C ALA A 160 -1.90 -9.82 7.31
N ALA A 161 -1.58 -8.84 8.17
CA ALA A 161 -0.76 -9.03 9.37
C ALA A 161 -1.31 -10.10 10.32
N GLN A 162 -2.64 -10.25 10.40
CA GLN A 162 -3.29 -11.28 11.22
C GLN A 162 -2.99 -12.72 10.79
N PHE A 163 -2.50 -12.92 9.56
CA PHE A 163 -2.17 -14.22 8.99
C PHE A 163 -0.67 -14.57 9.14
N ILE A 164 0.15 -13.63 9.63
CA ILE A 164 1.55 -13.90 9.94
C ILE A 164 1.63 -14.61 11.28
N THR A 165 2.25 -15.78 11.29
CA THR A 165 2.39 -16.64 12.48
C THR A 165 3.76 -16.52 13.13
N ASP A 166 4.81 -16.19 12.38
CA ASP A 166 6.15 -15.91 12.92
C ASP A 166 6.24 -14.49 13.52
N PRO A 167 6.56 -14.34 14.82
CA PRO A 167 6.65 -13.03 15.47
C PRO A 167 7.76 -12.12 14.92
N GLY A 168 8.84 -12.70 14.38
CA GLY A 168 9.93 -11.96 13.75
C GLY A 168 9.51 -11.36 12.42
N LEU A 169 8.77 -12.13 11.60
CA LEU A 169 8.16 -11.64 10.37
C LEU A 169 7.09 -10.58 10.64
N LEU A 170 6.31 -10.72 11.71
CA LEU A 170 5.32 -9.72 12.09
C LEU A 170 5.98 -8.39 12.48
N ALA A 171 7.10 -8.43 13.21
CA ALA A 171 7.87 -7.24 13.55
C ALA A 171 8.49 -6.58 12.31
N ALA A 172 9.01 -7.38 11.38
CA ALA A 172 9.54 -6.87 10.10
C ALA A 172 8.44 -6.22 9.25
N ALA A 173 7.29 -6.88 9.08
CA ALA A 173 6.13 -6.31 8.38
C ALA A 173 5.65 -5.00 9.02
N GLY A 174 5.61 -4.94 10.36
CA GLY A 174 5.27 -3.71 11.08
C GLY A 174 6.25 -2.55 10.83
N SER A 175 7.53 -2.83 10.54
CA SER A 175 8.49 -1.79 10.20
C SER A 175 8.29 -1.23 8.79
N ILE A 176 7.91 -2.08 7.83
CA ILE A 176 7.54 -1.66 6.46
C ILE A 176 6.28 -0.80 6.51
N VAL A 177 5.23 -1.25 7.19
CA VAL A 177 3.97 -0.47 7.35
C VAL A 177 4.21 0.91 7.97
N ALA A 178 5.18 1.04 8.88
CA ALA A 178 5.50 2.33 9.47
C ALA A 178 6.20 3.29 8.49
N VAL A 179 6.90 2.78 7.48
CA VAL A 179 7.48 3.54 6.37
C VAL A 179 6.35 3.92 5.39
N GLU A 180 5.50 2.97 5.00
CA GLU A 180 4.34 3.23 4.13
C GLU A 180 3.39 4.28 4.71
N ALA A 181 3.13 4.23 6.02
CA ALA A 181 2.30 5.21 6.69
C ALA A 181 2.90 6.64 6.63
N ARG A 182 4.23 6.77 6.49
CA ARG A 182 4.88 8.06 6.25
C ARG A 182 4.72 8.48 4.81
N HIS A 183 4.89 7.57 3.86
CA HIS A 183 4.65 7.84 2.43
C HIS A 183 3.24 8.39 2.20
N ALA A 184 2.23 7.75 2.79
CA ALA A 184 0.83 8.19 2.75
C ALA A 184 0.54 9.54 3.42
N SER A 185 1.51 10.11 4.15
CA SER A 185 1.37 11.39 4.86
C SER A 185 2.02 12.59 4.16
N TYR A 186 2.76 12.36 3.07
CA TYR A 186 3.36 13.41 2.25
C TYR A 186 2.34 14.16 1.39
#